data_AF-A0A444RJF5-F1
#
_entry.id   AF-A0A444RJF5-F1
#
_cell.length_a   1.000
_cell.length_b   1.000
_cell.length_c   1.000
_cell.angle_alpha   90.00
_cell.angle_beta   90.00
_cell.angle_gamma   90.00
#
_symmetry.space_group_name_H-M   'P 1'
#
loop_
_entity.id
_entity.type
_entity.pdbx_description
1 polymer ?
#
loop_
_entity_poly.entity_id
_entity_poly.type
_entity_poly.pdbx_seq_one_letter_code
_entity_poly.pdbx_strand_id
1 'polypeptide(L)'
;MTQASEPQEIHKRKRDADDAGSQNNSDRIPQPPPPQSGNSILINYLTKSSTGRLELIPGDADTFSDVLGLLNSYEGVLNRHESLAANLGAKLTGPRLLRAMEGVFEGPIIASPASPYHHQHAPISWLDIVTFARSNSDKFVLTTNADGERSCQFFLNGSQVQILEDDWRLIVNGTLDRFSIASNAPLEEDETAELATLDIVEKRLQVLIKKADEVAKRARH
;
A
#
# COMPACT_ATOMS: atom_id res chain seq x y z
N MET A 1 -41.20 -40.58 -42.68
CA MET A 1 -39.86 -40.09 -43.08
C MET A 1 -39.06 -39.91 -41.80
N THR A 2 -37.92 -40.54 -41.55
CA THR A 2 -37.13 -41.53 -42.28
C THR A 2 -36.20 -42.20 -41.25
N GLN A 3 -35.92 -43.47 -41.49
CA GLN A 3 -34.96 -44.34 -40.79
C GLN A 3 -33.54 -43.76 -40.67
N ALA A 4 -32.84 -44.13 -39.61
CA ALA A 4 -31.39 -44.29 -39.61
C ALA A 4 -31.07 -45.70 -39.09
N SER A 5 -30.33 -46.46 -39.90
CA SER A 5 -29.80 -47.79 -39.58
C SER A 5 -28.32 -47.81 -39.95
N GLU A 6 -27.48 -48.21 -38.99
CA GLU A 6 -26.21 -48.93 -39.22
C GLU A 6 -26.48 -50.43 -38.90
N PRO A 7 -25.62 -51.45 -39.19
CA PRO A 7 -24.15 -51.41 -39.33
C PRO A 7 -23.46 -52.40 -40.33
N GLN A 8 -22.11 -52.31 -40.41
CA GLN A 8 -21.06 -53.36 -40.60
C GLN A 8 -20.98 -54.28 -41.86
N GLU A 9 -19.81 -54.32 -42.54
CA GLU A 9 -18.77 -55.39 -42.44
C GLU A 9 -17.64 -55.29 -43.53
N ILE A 10 -16.38 -55.43 -43.07
CA ILE A 10 -15.22 -56.24 -43.53
C ILE A 10 -14.94 -56.39 -45.05
N HIS A 11 -13.67 -56.34 -45.49
CA HIS A 11 -13.01 -57.33 -46.39
C HIS A 11 -11.48 -57.09 -46.50
N LYS A 12 -10.70 -58.09 -46.07
CA LYS A 12 -9.23 -58.23 -46.22
C LYS A 12 -8.84 -58.49 -47.69
N ARG A 13 -7.69 -57.99 -48.14
CA ARG A 13 -6.91 -58.62 -49.24
C ARG A 13 -5.42 -58.71 -48.87
N LYS A 14 -4.83 -59.80 -49.34
CA LYS A 14 -3.52 -60.41 -49.02
C LYS A 14 -2.66 -60.39 -50.31
N ARG A 15 -1.34 -60.65 -50.16
CA ARG A 15 -0.42 -61.28 -51.16
C ARG A 15 0.38 -60.28 -52.04
N ASP A 16 1.67 -60.39 -52.34
CA ASP A 16 2.83 -61.25 -51.97
C ASP A 16 4.13 -60.45 -52.28
N ALA A 17 5.26 -60.95 -51.78
CA ALA A 17 6.60 -60.60 -52.23
C ALA A 17 6.98 -61.40 -53.49
N ASP A 18 7.63 -60.77 -54.48
CA ASP A 18 8.93 -61.18 -55.05
C ASP A 18 9.29 -60.45 -56.37
N ASP A 19 10.60 -60.15 -56.47
CA ASP A 19 11.49 -60.28 -57.64
C ASP A 19 12.13 -59.06 -58.34
N ALA A 20 13.46 -59.21 -58.44
CA ALA A 20 14.60 -58.61 -59.13
C ALA A 20 14.51 -57.33 -60.01
N GLY A 21 15.57 -56.50 -59.90
CA GLY A 21 15.99 -55.59 -60.96
C GLY A 21 17.08 -54.59 -60.55
N SER A 22 18.22 -54.61 -61.24
CA SER A 22 19.49 -53.92 -60.95
C SER A 22 19.53 -52.40 -61.22
N GLN A 23 20.36 -51.69 -60.44
CA GLN A 23 21.20 -50.50 -60.76
C GLN A 23 20.67 -49.40 -61.71
N ASN A 24 20.52 -48.15 -61.23
CA ASN A 24 21.54 -47.09 -61.37
C ASN A 24 21.10 -45.72 -60.81
N ASN A 25 22.14 -45.00 -60.42
CA ASN A 25 22.29 -43.68 -59.82
C ASN A 25 21.50 -42.53 -60.49
N SER A 26 20.81 -41.69 -59.70
CA SER A 26 20.88 -40.21 -59.69
C SER A 26 19.53 -39.57 -59.32
N ASP A 27 19.30 -39.30 -58.03
CA ASP A 27 18.38 -38.23 -57.57
C ASP A 27 18.61 -38.00 -56.06
N ARG A 28 19.71 -37.30 -55.72
CA ARG A 28 19.99 -36.86 -54.36
C ARG A 28 19.51 -35.42 -54.23
N ILE A 29 18.35 -35.23 -53.60
CA ILE A 29 17.84 -33.90 -53.22
C ILE A 29 18.91 -33.23 -52.33
N PRO A 30 19.32 -31.98 -52.57
CA PRO A 30 20.24 -31.28 -51.68
C PRO A 30 19.55 -31.07 -50.33
N GLN A 31 20.06 -31.70 -49.27
CA GLN A 31 19.66 -31.36 -47.91
C GLN A 31 20.23 -29.97 -47.55
N PRO A 32 19.42 -29.05 -47.00
CA PRO A 32 19.94 -27.81 -46.47
C PRO A 32 20.88 -28.11 -45.29
N PRO A 33 21.98 -27.35 -45.10
CA PRO A 33 22.85 -27.54 -43.96
C PRO A 33 22.07 -27.33 -42.65
N PRO A 34 22.32 -28.14 -41.60
CA PRO A 34 21.63 -28.00 -40.33
C PRO A 34 21.91 -26.61 -39.73
N PRO A 35 20.91 -25.96 -39.11
CA PRO A 35 21.12 -24.67 -38.48
C PRO A 35 22.11 -24.85 -37.33
N GLN A 36 23.34 -24.39 -37.51
CA GLN A 36 24.29 -24.23 -36.43
C GLN A 36 24.07 -22.87 -35.76
N SER A 37 24.17 -22.89 -34.42
CA SER A 37 24.40 -21.74 -33.54
C SER A 37 23.15 -21.08 -32.94
N GLY A 38 22.55 -21.75 -31.98
CA GLY A 38 22.12 -21.10 -30.75
C GLY A 38 22.63 -21.98 -29.60
N ASN A 39 23.22 -21.40 -28.55
CA ASN A 39 23.44 -22.14 -27.30
C ASN A 39 22.06 -22.55 -26.75
N SER A 40 21.48 -23.62 -27.27
CA SER A 40 20.27 -24.22 -26.73
C SER A 40 20.72 -24.99 -25.50
N ILE A 41 20.41 -24.44 -24.34
CA ILE A 41 20.45 -25.19 -23.10
C ILE A 41 19.47 -26.36 -23.30
N LEU A 42 20.02 -27.53 -23.64
CA LEU A 42 19.24 -28.75 -23.82
C LEU A 42 18.64 -29.09 -22.46
N ILE A 43 17.31 -29.05 -22.39
CA ILE A 43 16.57 -29.43 -21.19
C ILE A 43 16.94 -30.87 -20.86
N ASN A 44 17.50 -31.11 -19.68
CA ASN A 44 17.85 -32.45 -19.26
C ASN A 44 16.62 -33.14 -18.68
N TYR A 45 15.98 -33.98 -19.48
CA TYR A 45 14.77 -34.73 -19.11
C TYR A 45 15.05 -35.95 -18.22
N LEU A 46 16.32 -36.32 -18.00
CA LEU A 46 16.70 -37.58 -17.37
C LEU A 46 17.28 -37.41 -15.97
N THR A 47 17.81 -36.23 -15.63
CA THR A 47 18.36 -35.96 -14.30
C THR A 47 17.29 -35.44 -13.34
N LYS A 48 16.96 -36.21 -12.30
CA LYS A 48 16.18 -35.74 -11.14
C LYS A 48 17.15 -35.36 -10.02
N SER A 49 17.60 -34.10 -9.99
CA SER A 49 18.46 -33.59 -8.90
C SER A 49 17.68 -33.36 -7.60
N SER A 50 16.36 -33.23 -7.67
CA SER A 50 15.45 -33.12 -6.54
C SER A 50 14.57 -34.38 -6.47
N THR A 51 14.35 -34.90 -5.26
CA THR A 51 13.45 -36.04 -5.00
C THR A 51 11.97 -35.64 -4.99
N GLY A 52 11.63 -34.36 -5.20
CA GLY A 52 10.26 -33.83 -5.24
C GLY A 52 9.91 -33.18 -6.59
N ARG A 53 8.61 -33.07 -6.89
CA ARG A 53 8.13 -32.17 -7.96
C ARG A 53 8.37 -30.73 -7.50
N LEU A 54 8.78 -29.84 -8.42
CA LEU A 54 8.66 -28.41 -8.16
C LEU A 54 7.18 -28.11 -7.96
N GLU A 55 6.81 -27.56 -6.81
CA GLU A 55 5.50 -26.96 -6.65
C GLU A 55 5.50 -25.63 -7.42
N LEU A 56 4.44 -25.38 -8.20
CA LEU A 56 4.12 -24.01 -8.62
C LEU A 56 4.08 -23.16 -7.33
N ILE A 57 4.53 -21.90 -7.40
CA ILE A 57 4.50 -20.98 -6.25
C ILE A 57 3.15 -21.20 -5.54
N PRO A 58 3.15 -21.80 -4.33
CA PRO A 58 1.92 -22.15 -3.65
C PRO A 58 1.35 -20.84 -3.10
N GLY A 59 0.61 -20.16 -3.95
CA GLY A 59 -0.44 -19.26 -3.53
C GLY A 59 -1.68 -19.77 -4.23
N ASP A 60 -2.70 -20.14 -3.47
CA ASP A 60 -4.04 -19.87 -3.98
C ASP A 60 -4.10 -18.40 -4.45
N ALA A 61 -5.01 -18.09 -5.37
CA ALA A 61 -5.18 -16.71 -5.85
C ALA A 61 -5.29 -15.72 -4.68
N ASP A 62 -5.80 -16.21 -3.55
CA ASP A 62 -5.95 -15.53 -2.27
C ASP A 62 -4.59 -15.12 -1.66
N THR A 63 -3.62 -16.02 -1.48
CA THR A 63 -2.30 -15.67 -0.91
C THR A 63 -1.57 -14.60 -1.74
N PHE A 64 -1.61 -14.69 -3.08
CA PHE A 64 -0.97 -13.69 -3.94
C PHE A 64 -1.70 -12.34 -3.86
N SER A 65 -3.04 -12.38 -3.84
CA SER A 65 -3.87 -11.19 -3.62
C SER A 65 -3.61 -10.56 -2.24
N ASP A 66 -3.41 -11.34 -1.19
CA ASP A 66 -3.12 -10.87 0.16
C ASP A 66 -1.78 -10.14 0.22
N VAL A 67 -0.74 -10.67 -0.43
CA VAL A 67 0.57 -10.00 -0.50
C VAL A 67 0.47 -8.67 -1.25
N LEU A 68 -0.26 -8.62 -2.37
CA LEU A 68 -0.50 -7.37 -3.10
C LEU A 68 -1.33 -6.37 -2.27
N GLY A 69 -2.35 -6.85 -1.58
CA GLY A 69 -3.17 -6.04 -0.67
C GLY A 69 -2.35 -5.44 0.47
N LEU A 70 -1.42 -6.23 1.03
CA LEU A 70 -0.50 -5.77 2.05
C LEU A 70 0.43 -4.67 1.52
N LEU A 71 1.03 -4.85 0.35
CA LEU A 71 1.90 -3.85 -0.29
C LEU A 71 1.15 -2.53 -0.54
N ASN A 72 -0.06 -2.61 -1.09
CA ASN A 72 -0.92 -1.44 -1.31
C ASN A 72 -1.27 -0.73 0.01
N SER A 73 -1.42 -1.48 1.11
CA SER A 73 -1.69 -0.89 2.43
C SER A 73 -0.49 -0.10 2.94
N TYR A 74 0.72 -0.65 2.84
CA TYR A 74 1.96 0.08 3.19
C TYR A 74 2.16 1.31 2.31
N GLU A 75 1.95 1.19 0.99
CA GLU A 75 2.04 2.32 0.06
C GLU A 75 1.02 3.42 0.41
N GLY A 76 -0.21 3.03 0.76
CA GLY A 76 -1.25 3.96 1.18
C GLY A 76 -0.87 4.76 2.43
N VAL A 77 -0.31 4.10 3.45
CA VAL A 77 0.18 4.76 4.68
C VAL A 77 1.29 5.75 4.36
N LEU A 78 2.26 5.35 3.54
CA LEU A 78 3.36 6.22 3.11
C LEU A 78 2.87 7.44 2.32
N ASN A 79 1.99 7.24 1.34
CA ASN A 79 1.45 8.33 0.51
C ASN A 79 0.68 9.37 1.32
N ARG A 80 -0.03 8.92 2.38
CA ARG A 80 -0.77 9.81 3.30
C ARG A 80 0.10 10.39 4.41
N HIS A 81 1.39 10.06 4.46
CA HIS A 81 2.32 10.47 5.51
C HIS A 81 1.81 10.08 6.91
N GLU A 82 1.15 8.92 6.98
CA GLU A 82 0.64 8.37 8.24
C GLU A 82 1.76 7.64 8.99
N SER A 83 1.63 7.62 10.32
CA SER A 83 2.52 6.89 11.23
C SER A 83 2.57 5.40 10.88
N LEU A 84 3.75 4.87 10.54
CA LEU A 84 3.93 3.44 10.30
C LEU A 84 3.87 2.66 11.60
N ALA A 85 4.50 3.17 12.65
CA ALA A 85 4.49 2.53 13.96
C ALA A 85 3.05 2.33 14.46
N ALA A 86 2.21 3.37 14.42
CA ALA A 86 0.82 3.27 14.85
C ALA A 86 -0.01 2.34 13.97
N ASN A 87 0.17 2.39 12.64
CA ASN A 87 -0.52 1.48 11.71
C ASN A 87 -0.10 0.01 11.92
N LEU A 88 1.07 -0.26 12.49
CA LEU A 88 1.54 -1.58 12.89
C LEU A 88 1.23 -1.92 14.36
N GLY A 89 0.43 -1.09 15.04
CA GLY A 89 -0.10 -1.36 16.38
C GLY A 89 0.69 -0.75 17.53
N ALA A 90 1.71 0.07 17.26
CA ALA A 90 2.40 0.81 18.32
C ALA A 90 1.45 1.81 18.98
N LYS A 91 1.51 1.88 20.31
CA LYS A 91 0.71 2.83 21.09
C LYS A 91 1.52 4.11 21.30
N LEU A 92 1.46 4.99 20.30
CA LEU A 92 2.14 6.28 20.36
C LEU A 92 1.51 7.21 21.41
N THR A 93 2.34 8.02 22.06
CA THR A 93 1.94 8.95 23.11
C THR A 93 1.29 10.20 22.52
N GLY A 94 1.81 10.71 21.41
CA GLY A 94 1.36 11.94 20.73
C GLY A 94 -0.13 11.90 20.37
N PRO A 95 -0.61 10.89 19.62
CA PRO A 95 -2.03 10.77 19.29
C PRO A 95 -2.94 10.67 20.53
N ARG A 96 -2.47 10.04 21.61
CA ARG A 96 -3.25 9.95 22.87
C ARG A 96 -3.31 11.30 23.58
N LEU A 97 -2.21 12.02 23.58
CA LEU A 97 -2.08 13.35 24.16
C LEU A 97 -2.94 14.37 23.43
N LEU A 98 -2.95 14.32 22.09
CA LEU A 98 -3.82 15.14 21.25
C LEU A 98 -5.30 14.88 21.55
N ARG A 99 -5.74 13.62 21.60
CA ARG A 99 -7.12 13.29 22.00
C ARG A 99 -7.47 13.75 23.40
N ALA A 100 -6.54 13.59 24.35
CA ALA A 100 -6.74 14.04 25.73
C ALA A 100 -6.85 15.56 25.80
N MET A 101 -6.10 16.28 24.96
CA MET A 101 -6.16 17.73 24.84
C MET A 101 -7.48 18.19 24.21
N GLU A 102 -7.91 17.58 23.11
CA GLU A 102 -9.21 17.89 22.49
C GLU A 102 -10.37 17.64 23.46
N GLY A 103 -10.30 16.59 24.28
CA GLY A 103 -11.31 16.27 25.29
C GLY A 103 -11.37 17.20 26.50
N VAL A 104 -10.45 18.17 26.63
CA VAL A 104 -10.51 19.21 27.67
C VAL A 104 -11.53 20.30 27.32
N PHE A 105 -11.81 20.48 26.03
CA PHE A 105 -12.72 21.53 25.57
C PHE A 105 -14.14 21.01 25.50
N GLU A 106 -15.09 21.81 25.95
CA GLU A 106 -16.51 21.42 26.02
C GLU A 106 -17.33 21.99 24.86
N GLY A 107 -16.94 23.17 24.35
CA GLY A 107 -17.67 23.88 23.31
C GLY A 107 -17.39 23.40 21.90
N PRO A 108 -18.31 23.61 20.94
CA PRO A 108 -18.02 23.41 19.54
C PRO A 108 -17.11 24.52 18.99
N ILE A 109 -16.26 24.17 18.02
CA ILE A 109 -15.58 25.17 17.19
C ILE A 109 -16.56 25.62 16.10
N ILE A 110 -16.98 26.88 16.16
CA ILE A 110 -17.85 27.47 15.15
C ILE A 110 -16.95 28.25 14.18
N ALA A 111 -16.72 27.70 12.99
CA ALA A 111 -15.94 28.36 11.94
C ALA A 111 -16.84 28.81 10.80
N SER A 112 -16.92 30.12 10.57
CA SER A 112 -17.59 30.72 9.43
C SER A 112 -16.54 31.17 8.40
N PRO A 113 -16.57 30.64 7.16
CA PRO A 113 -15.61 31.05 6.15
C PRO A 113 -15.80 32.53 5.82
N ALA A 114 -14.73 33.31 5.85
CA ALA A 114 -14.82 34.73 5.49
C ALA A 114 -15.04 34.95 3.99
N SER A 115 -14.84 33.92 3.16
CA SER A 115 -15.04 33.95 1.72
C SER A 115 -15.59 32.62 1.19
N PRO A 116 -16.57 32.64 0.27
CA PRO A 116 -17.16 31.42 -0.32
C PRO A 116 -16.18 30.58 -1.15
N TYR A 117 -14.97 31.08 -1.43
CA TYR A 117 -13.93 30.33 -2.15
C TYR A 117 -12.93 29.61 -1.23
N HIS A 118 -13.09 29.72 0.10
CA HIS A 118 -12.09 29.24 1.07
C HIS A 118 -12.25 27.78 1.51
N HIS A 119 -13.11 27.00 0.86
CA HIS A 119 -13.44 25.60 1.21
C HIS A 119 -12.30 24.58 0.97
N GLN A 120 -11.08 25.02 0.66
CA GLN A 120 -9.96 24.12 0.33
C GLN A 120 -9.11 23.71 1.54
N HIS A 121 -9.34 24.31 2.71
CA HIS A 121 -8.59 23.96 3.92
C HIS A 121 -9.30 22.88 4.74
N ALA A 122 -8.50 22.04 5.41
CA ALA A 122 -8.99 21.11 6.42
C ALA A 122 -9.80 21.87 7.51
N PRO A 123 -10.80 21.21 8.13
CA PRO A 123 -11.56 21.83 9.22
C PRO A 123 -10.62 22.25 10.35
N ILE A 124 -10.89 23.42 10.93
CA ILE A 124 -10.09 23.98 12.02
C ILE A 124 -10.22 23.09 13.27
N SER A 125 -9.08 22.66 13.81
CA SER A 125 -8.98 21.83 15.00
C SER A 125 -8.63 22.64 16.25
N TRP A 126 -8.81 22.06 17.44
CA TRP A 126 -8.37 22.68 18.69
C TRP A 126 -6.85 22.88 18.73
N LEU A 127 -6.09 21.97 18.13
CA LEU A 127 -4.64 22.10 18.03
C LEU A 127 -4.25 23.38 17.26
N ASP A 128 -4.94 23.68 16.16
CA ASP A 128 -4.69 24.89 15.37
C ASP A 128 -4.95 26.16 16.20
N ILE A 129 -6.05 26.18 16.96
CA ILE A 129 -6.45 27.31 17.81
C ILE A 129 -5.42 27.55 18.92
N VAL A 130 -5.01 26.50 19.61
CA VAL A 130 -4.00 26.58 20.68
C VAL A 130 -2.65 27.03 20.16
N THR A 131 -2.24 26.48 19.02
CA THR A 131 -0.99 26.85 18.37
C THR A 131 -1.02 28.32 17.96
N PHE A 132 -2.14 28.78 17.41
CA PHE A 132 -2.36 30.18 17.04
C PHE A 132 -2.29 31.11 18.25
N ALA A 133 -2.94 30.75 19.36
CA ALA A 133 -3.03 31.55 20.58
C ALA A 133 -1.65 31.85 21.21
N ARG A 134 -0.69 30.94 21.08
CA ARG A 134 0.67 31.11 21.62
C ARG A 134 1.36 32.38 21.13
N SER A 135 1.18 32.73 19.85
CA SER A 135 1.84 33.86 19.21
C SER A 135 0.89 35.01 18.89
N ASN A 136 -0.41 34.83 19.14
CA ASN A 136 -1.47 35.76 18.72
C ASN A 136 -2.56 35.90 19.80
N SER A 137 -2.20 35.82 21.08
CA SER A 137 -3.16 35.87 22.20
C SER A 137 -3.98 37.16 22.23
N ASP A 138 -3.43 38.24 21.68
CA ASP A 138 -4.04 39.57 21.55
C ASP A 138 -5.14 39.64 20.47
N LYS A 139 -5.18 38.68 19.54
CA LYS A 139 -6.17 38.65 18.46
C LYS A 139 -7.53 38.08 18.87
N PHE A 140 -7.64 37.58 20.10
CA PHE A 140 -8.85 37.01 20.66
C PHE A 140 -9.72 38.12 21.25
N VAL A 141 -10.97 38.21 20.77
CA VAL A 141 -11.93 39.24 21.19
C VAL A 141 -13.09 38.58 21.92
N LEU A 142 -13.31 38.96 23.18
CA LEU A 142 -14.45 38.52 23.95
C LEU A 142 -15.71 39.29 23.51
N THR A 143 -16.73 38.56 23.10
CA THR A 143 -18.00 39.11 22.56
C THR A 143 -19.18 38.53 23.33
N THR A 144 -20.14 39.38 23.69
CA THR A 144 -21.43 38.92 24.23
C THR A 144 -22.38 38.66 23.07
N ASN A 145 -22.85 37.42 22.94
CA ASN A 145 -23.79 37.01 21.91
C ASN A 145 -25.20 37.55 22.19
N ALA A 146 -26.07 37.53 21.18
CA ALA A 146 -27.45 38.00 21.31
C ALA A 146 -28.23 37.25 22.43
N ASP A 147 -27.86 36.00 22.68
CA ASP A 147 -28.45 35.14 23.72
C ASP A 147 -27.88 35.42 25.13
N GLY A 148 -27.00 36.40 25.27
CA GLY A 148 -26.35 36.78 26.54
C GLY A 148 -25.15 35.94 26.93
N GLU A 149 -24.91 34.82 26.23
CA GLU A 149 -23.73 33.97 26.41
C GLU A 149 -22.46 34.68 25.87
N ARG A 150 -21.34 34.54 26.58
CA ARG A 150 -20.07 35.13 26.15
C ARG A 150 -19.26 34.12 25.35
N SER A 151 -18.76 34.57 24.22
CA SER A 151 -17.91 33.78 23.32
C SER A 151 -16.62 34.53 23.02
N CYS A 152 -15.61 33.82 22.57
CA CYS A 152 -14.39 34.41 22.06
C CYS A 152 -14.33 34.27 20.54
N GLN A 153 -14.07 35.37 19.83
CA GLN A 153 -13.99 35.43 18.38
C GLN A 153 -12.60 35.85 17.91
N PHE A 154 -12.13 35.24 16.81
CA PHE A 154 -10.84 35.54 16.19
C PHE A 154 -10.82 35.07 14.72
N PHE A 155 -9.79 35.46 13.98
CA PHE A 155 -9.58 34.98 12.60
C PHE A 155 -8.44 33.98 12.55
N LEU A 156 -8.70 32.80 11.98
CA LEU A 156 -7.74 31.74 11.78
C LEU A 156 -7.97 31.10 10.40
N ASN A 157 -6.90 30.93 9.62
CA ASN A 157 -6.95 30.33 8.28
C ASN A 157 -8.12 30.87 7.44
N GLY A 158 -8.19 32.20 7.28
CA GLY A 158 -9.21 32.87 6.45
C GLY A 158 -10.67 32.69 6.93
N SER A 159 -10.90 32.16 8.13
CA SER A 159 -12.22 31.93 8.69
C SER A 159 -12.40 32.72 9.99
N GLN A 160 -13.60 33.24 10.21
CA GLN A 160 -13.99 33.77 11.50
C GLN A 160 -14.35 32.60 12.41
N VAL A 161 -13.60 32.43 13.50
CA VAL A 161 -13.76 31.33 14.45
C VAL A 161 -14.36 31.88 15.74
N GLN A 162 -15.28 31.12 16.31
CA GLN A 162 -15.89 31.37 17.61
C GLN A 162 -15.77 30.11 18.49
N ILE A 163 -15.37 30.32 19.74
CA ILE A 163 -15.30 29.31 20.81
C ILE A 163 -15.95 29.85 22.08
N LEU A 164 -16.23 28.97 23.06
CA LEU A 164 -16.74 29.40 24.36
C LEU A 164 -15.69 30.23 25.13
N GLU A 165 -16.18 31.15 25.96
CA GLU A 165 -15.30 31.93 26.84
C GLU A 165 -14.46 31.04 27.77
N ASP A 166 -15.07 30.00 28.34
CA ASP A 166 -14.38 29.11 29.28
C ASP A 166 -13.29 28.29 28.59
N ASP A 167 -13.54 27.81 27.36
CA ASP A 167 -12.51 27.16 26.53
C ASP A 167 -11.36 28.13 26.23
N TRP A 168 -11.67 29.38 25.86
CA TRP A 168 -10.64 30.41 25.64
C TRP A 168 -9.80 30.67 26.90
N ARG A 169 -10.42 30.72 28.09
CA ARG A 169 -9.70 30.86 29.36
C ARG A 169 -8.77 29.69 29.63
N LEU A 170 -9.17 28.46 29.32
CA LEU A 170 -8.29 27.30 29.46
C LEU A 170 -7.01 27.48 28.63
N ILE A 171 -7.13 28.03 27.43
CA ILE A 171 -5.99 28.32 26.54
C ILE A 171 -5.10 29.42 27.11
N VAL A 172 -5.66 30.59 27.44
CA VAL A 172 -4.88 31.76 27.87
C VAL A 172 -4.23 31.57 29.24
N ASN A 173 -4.86 30.79 30.13
CA ASN A 173 -4.33 30.54 31.46
C ASN A 173 -3.18 29.51 31.48
N GLY A 174 -2.72 29.02 30.32
CA GLY A 174 -1.65 28.03 30.24
C GLY A 174 -2.07 26.65 30.78
N THR A 175 -3.38 26.40 30.91
CA THR A 175 -3.91 25.11 31.43
C THR A 175 -3.39 23.95 30.59
N LEU A 176 -3.13 24.21 29.31
CA LEU A 176 -2.67 23.24 28.35
C LEU A 176 -1.13 23.10 28.25
N ASP A 177 -0.37 23.94 28.95
CA ASP A 177 1.10 23.85 28.96
C ASP A 177 1.59 22.50 29.50
N ARG A 178 0.81 21.90 30.41
CA ARG A 178 1.04 20.54 30.93
C ARG A 178 1.07 19.46 29.86
N PHE A 179 0.44 19.69 28.71
CA PHE A 179 0.43 18.69 27.65
C PHE A 179 1.72 18.71 26.83
N SER A 180 2.65 19.66 27.01
CA SER A 180 3.88 19.75 26.19
C SER A 180 3.63 19.64 24.67
N ILE A 181 2.41 19.94 24.21
CA ILE A 181 2.00 20.01 22.79
C ILE A 181 2.64 21.25 22.12
N ALA A 182 3.37 22.04 22.91
CA ALA A 182 4.09 23.24 22.55
C ALA A 182 5.11 23.08 21.42
N SER A 183 5.59 21.87 21.18
CA SER A 183 6.49 21.59 20.08
C SER A 183 5.71 20.94 18.95
N ASN A 184 5.72 21.57 17.77
CA ASN A 184 5.32 20.88 16.53
C ASN A 184 6.23 19.68 16.21
N ALA A 185 7.29 19.44 17.00
CA ALA A 185 8.12 18.26 16.88
C ALA A 185 7.40 17.03 17.48
N PRO A 186 7.54 15.85 16.85
CA PRO A 186 7.15 14.59 17.45
C PRO A 186 7.77 14.41 18.84
N LEU A 187 7.07 13.67 19.70
CA LEU A 187 7.67 13.23 20.97
C LEU A 187 8.85 12.30 20.64
N GLU A 188 9.99 12.49 21.31
CA GLU A 188 11.23 11.71 21.08
C GLU A 188 10.98 10.19 21.17
N GLU A 189 10.12 9.77 22.09
CA GLU A 189 9.69 8.37 22.25
C GLU A 189 8.94 7.84 21.02
N ASP A 190 8.03 8.65 20.47
CA ASP A 190 7.27 8.30 19.27
C ASP A 190 8.17 8.29 18.03
N GLU A 191 9.08 9.25 17.91
CA GLU A 191 10.09 9.29 16.84
C GLU A 191 10.99 8.05 16.89
N THR A 192 11.45 7.67 18.07
CA THR A 192 12.25 6.45 18.27
C THR A 192 11.46 5.20 17.84
N ALA A 193 10.16 5.13 18.16
CA ALA A 193 9.31 4.03 17.73
C ALA A 193 9.11 3.99 16.21
N GLU A 194 8.97 5.14 15.55
CA GLU A 194 8.90 5.24 14.08
C GLU A 194 10.19 4.77 13.43
N LEU A 195 11.35 5.26 13.89
CA LEU A 195 12.65 4.88 13.36
C LEU A 195 12.92 3.38 13.53
N ALA A 196 12.60 2.81 14.69
CA ALA A 196 12.70 1.37 14.92
C ALA A 196 11.79 0.57 13.99
N THR A 197 10.57 1.06 13.74
CA THR A 197 9.62 0.42 12.82
C THR A 197 10.14 0.43 11.39
N LEU A 198 10.67 1.58 10.94
CA LEU A 198 11.29 1.72 9.62
C LEU A 198 12.46 0.76 9.43
N ASP A 199 13.36 0.66 10.41
CA ASP A 199 14.49 -0.27 10.36
C ASP A 199 14.04 -1.74 10.24
N ILE A 200 13.00 -2.14 10.97
CA ILE A 200 12.42 -3.49 10.87
C ILE A 200 11.85 -3.74 9.47
N VAL A 201 11.08 -2.78 8.92
CA VAL A 201 10.48 -2.89 7.59
C VAL A 201 11.57 -2.97 6.53
N GLU A 202 12.60 -2.12 6.61
CA GLU A 202 13.73 -2.12 5.67
C GLU A 202 14.48 -3.46 5.69
N LYS A 203 14.82 -3.97 6.87
CA LYS A 203 15.49 -5.28 7.02
C LYS A 203 14.68 -6.41 6.38
N ARG A 204 13.37 -6.41 6.56
CA ARG A 204 12.47 -7.41 5.95
C ARG A 204 12.42 -7.26 4.44
N LEU A 205 12.33 -6.03 3.93
CA LEU A 205 12.32 -5.75 2.50
C LEU A 205 13.64 -6.17 1.83
N GLN A 206 14.78 -5.93 2.46
CA GLN A 206 16.08 -6.37 1.95
C GLN A 206 16.17 -7.89 1.79
N VAL A 207 15.57 -8.67 2.70
CA VAL A 207 15.50 -10.14 2.58
C VAL A 207 14.65 -10.54 1.36
N LEU A 208 13.52 -9.88 1.15
CA LEU A 208 12.64 -10.15 0.01
C LEU A 208 13.32 -9.82 -1.32
N ILE A 209 13.98 -8.66 -1.43
CA ILE A 209 14.73 -8.24 -2.62
C ILE A 209 15.82 -9.27 -2.95
N LYS A 210 16.65 -9.67 -1.97
CA LYS A 210 17.70 -10.66 -2.18
C LYS A 210 17.15 -11.99 -2.70
N LYS A 211 16.05 -12.48 -2.13
CA LYS A 211 15.41 -13.72 -2.58
C LYS A 211 14.84 -13.59 -4.00
N ALA A 212 14.19 -12.47 -4.31
CA ALA A 212 13.67 -12.21 -5.65
C ALA A 212 14.80 -12.14 -6.68
N ASP A 213 15.92 -11.50 -6.36
CA ASP A 213 17.09 -11.42 -7.23
C ASP A 213 17.73 -12.79 -7.48
N GLU A 214 17.83 -13.64 -6.45
CA GLU A 214 18.32 -15.02 -6.62
C GLU A 214 17.45 -15.83 -7.57
N VAL A 215 16.12 -15.71 -7.46
CA VAL A 215 15.17 -16.38 -8.37
C VAL A 215 15.30 -15.82 -9.78
N ALA A 216 15.31 -14.49 -9.93
CA ALA A 216 15.42 -13.84 -11.23
C ALA A 216 16.76 -14.12 -11.91
N LYS A 217 17.85 -14.27 -11.16
CA LYS A 217 19.15 -14.70 -11.69
C LYS A 217 19.09 -16.12 -12.22
N ARG A 218 18.47 -17.05 -11.48
CA ARG A 218 18.29 -18.45 -11.92
C ARG A 218 17.39 -18.54 -13.16
N ALA A 219 16.39 -17.68 -13.30
CA ALA A 219 15.48 -17.68 -14.46
C ALA A 219 16.08 -17.03 -15.72
N ARG A 220 17.14 -16.22 -15.57
CA ARG A 220 17.85 -15.56 -16.68
C ARG A 220 19.00 -16.38 -17.26
N HIS A 221 19.35 -17.50 -16.63
CA HIS A 221 20.33 -18.48 -17.10
C HIS A 221 19.61 -19.73 -17.61
#